data_AF-A0A383CTV5-F1
#
_entry.id   AF-A0A383CTV5-F1
#
_cell.length_a   1.000
_cell.length_b   1.000
_cell.length_c   1.000
_cell.angle_alpha   90.00
_cell.angle_beta   90.00
_cell.angle_gamma   90.00
#
_symmetry.space_group_name_H-M   'P 1'
#
loop_
_entity.id
_entity.type
_entity.pdbx_description
1 polymer ?
#
loop_
_entity_poly.entity_id
_entity_poly.type
_entity_poly.pdbx_seq_one_letter_code
_entity_poly.pdbx_strand_id
1 'polypeptide(L)'
;FRDLALAVCAQHSNVHRAAELKPATKLKVLNLLDVWRKPQRLDEVLLCCEADHRGRLGLEQNPYPQRDIFLRAYRAALKVDVQQVIAAGFSGKQIRDELDKRRVHAIQNAG
;
A
#
# COMPACT_ATOMS: atom_id res chain seq x y z
N PHE A 1 -19.10 2.76 -7.45
CA PHE A 1 -17.87 2.84 -8.27
C PHE A 1 -17.13 4.18 -8.22
N ARG A 2 -17.76 5.33 -7.93
CA ARG A 2 -17.08 6.64 -7.90
C ARG A 2 -15.79 6.67 -7.04
N ASP A 3 -15.88 6.23 -5.79
CA ASP A 3 -14.73 6.30 -4.86
C ASP A 3 -13.56 5.41 -5.29
N LEU A 4 -13.87 4.21 -5.80
CA LEU A 4 -12.86 3.30 -6.34
C LEU A 4 -12.18 3.88 -7.58
N ALA A 5 -12.96 4.45 -8.52
CA ALA A 5 -12.42 5.09 -9.70
C ALA A 5 -11.48 6.26 -9.35
N LEU A 6 -11.86 7.10 -8.37
CA LEU A 6 -11.00 8.17 -7.87
C LEU A 6 -9.70 7.63 -7.26
N ALA A 7 -9.79 6.55 -6.48
CA ALA A 7 -8.62 5.91 -5.86
C ALA A 7 -7.67 5.32 -6.93
N VAL A 8 -8.20 4.62 -7.93
CA VAL A 8 -7.43 4.09 -9.05
C VAL A 8 -6.77 5.24 -9.80
N CYS A 9 -7.51 6.26 -10.25
CA CYS A 9 -6.92 7.40 -10.97
C CYS A 9 -5.82 8.10 -10.18
N ALA A 10 -5.99 8.26 -8.87
CA ALA A 10 -5.00 8.93 -8.02
C ALA A 10 -3.73 8.09 -7.80
N GLN A 11 -3.83 6.76 -7.80
CA GLN A 11 -2.72 5.87 -7.42
C GLN A 11 -2.19 4.99 -8.55
N HIS A 12 -2.81 4.99 -9.74
CA HIS A 12 -2.49 4.13 -10.88
C HIS A 12 -0.99 4.15 -11.22
N SER A 13 -0.40 5.33 -11.43
CA SER A 13 1.03 5.47 -11.72
C SER A 13 1.93 4.97 -10.57
N ASN A 14 1.50 5.15 -9.31
CA ASN A 14 2.24 4.63 -8.17
C ASN A 14 2.20 3.10 -8.12
N VAL A 15 1.04 2.51 -8.42
CA VAL A 15 0.87 1.05 -8.47
C VAL A 15 1.74 0.45 -9.56
N HIS A 16 1.69 0.99 -10.78
CA HIS A 16 2.52 0.50 -11.90
C HIS A 16 4.03 0.58 -11.63
N ARG A 17 4.46 1.59 -10.85
CA ARG A 17 5.86 1.82 -10.48
C ARG A 17 6.24 1.23 -9.12
N ALA A 18 5.49 0.27 -8.60
CA ALA A 18 5.65 -0.25 -7.23
C ALA A 18 7.10 -0.62 -6.86
N ALA A 19 7.87 -1.19 -7.80
CA ALA A 19 9.27 -1.59 -7.60
C ALA A 19 10.21 -0.39 -7.35
N GLU A 20 9.91 0.77 -7.95
CA GLU A 20 10.73 1.98 -7.84
C GLU A 20 10.40 2.81 -6.59
N LEU A 21 9.26 2.56 -5.96
CA LEU A 21 8.79 3.36 -4.84
C LEU A 21 9.60 3.10 -3.57
N LYS A 22 9.98 4.17 -2.86
CA LYS A 22 10.49 4.08 -1.48
C LYS A 22 9.42 3.47 -0.55
N PRO A 23 9.79 2.75 0.53
CA PRO A 23 8.83 2.20 1.50
C PRO A 23 7.87 3.25 2.08
N ALA A 24 8.37 4.46 2.36
CA ALA A 24 7.54 5.57 2.83
C ALA A 24 6.47 5.98 1.81
N THR A 25 6.79 5.93 0.51
CA THR A 25 5.82 6.20 -0.54
C THR A 25 4.78 5.09 -0.62
N LYS A 26 5.19 3.81 -0.51
CA LYS A 26 4.25 2.67 -0.43
C LYS A 26 3.29 2.83 0.74
N LEU A 27 3.79 3.20 1.93
CA LEU A 27 2.94 3.48 3.10
C LEU A 27 1.98 4.65 2.84
N LYS A 28 2.44 5.73 2.20
CA LYS A 28 1.57 6.87 1.85
C LYS A 28 0.41 6.43 0.95
N VAL A 29 0.66 5.59 -0.05
CA VAL A 29 -0.40 5.02 -0.91
C VAL A 29 -1.39 4.21 -0.08
N LEU A 30 -0.91 3.31 0.78
CA LEU A 30 -1.78 2.51 1.67
C LEU A 30 -2.65 3.40 2.57
N ASN A 31 -2.08 4.47 3.15
CA ASN A 31 -2.80 5.45 3.95
C ASN A 31 -3.88 6.18 3.14
N LEU A 32 -3.59 6.61 1.91
CA LEU A 32 -4.53 7.29 1.03
C LEU A 32 -5.68 6.39 0.56
N LEU A 33 -5.41 5.09 0.40
CA LEU A 33 -6.41 4.08 0.09
C LEU A 33 -7.29 3.71 1.30
N ASP A 34 -6.93 4.18 2.51
CA ASP A 34 -7.66 3.90 3.75
C ASP A 34 -7.76 2.40 4.09
N VAL A 35 -6.71 1.65 3.76
CA VAL A 35 -6.68 0.18 3.88
C VAL A 35 -6.80 -0.31 5.32
N TRP A 36 -6.55 0.55 6.31
CA TRP A 36 -6.66 0.21 7.72
C TRP A 36 -8.11 0.03 8.17
N ARG A 37 -9.04 0.74 7.52
CA ARG A 37 -10.48 0.62 7.77
C ARG A 37 -11.18 -0.20 6.69
N LYS A 38 -10.67 -0.15 5.46
CA LYS A 38 -11.26 -0.78 4.27
C LYS A 38 -10.20 -1.57 3.51
N PRO A 39 -9.73 -2.71 4.04
CA PRO A 39 -8.63 -3.47 3.43
C PRO A 39 -8.93 -3.92 2.00
N GLN A 40 -10.20 -4.17 1.67
CA GLN A 40 -10.65 -4.58 0.35
C GLN A 40 -10.29 -3.57 -0.75
N ARG A 41 -10.17 -2.27 -0.42
CA ARG A 41 -9.80 -1.22 -1.39
C ARG A 41 -8.43 -1.45 -2.02
N LEU A 42 -7.51 -2.08 -1.30
CA LEU A 42 -6.21 -2.42 -1.85
C LEU A 42 -6.37 -3.42 -3.00
N ASP A 43 -7.07 -4.53 -2.73
CA ASP A 43 -7.29 -5.57 -3.72
C ASP A 43 -8.07 -5.06 -4.95
N GLU A 44 -9.10 -4.23 -4.74
CA GLU A 44 -9.86 -3.62 -5.84
C GLU A 44 -8.97 -2.74 -6.73
N VAL A 45 -8.15 -1.87 -6.14
CA VAL A 45 -7.25 -0.99 -6.89
C VAL A 45 -6.18 -1.80 -7.64
N LEU A 46 -5.58 -2.79 -6.97
CA LEU A 46 -4.57 -3.65 -7.60
C LEU A 46 -5.16 -4.47 -8.75
N LEU A 47 -6.37 -5.00 -8.60
CA LEU A 47 -7.08 -5.73 -9.65
C LEU A 47 -7.35 -4.83 -10.86
N CYS A 48 -7.82 -3.60 -10.64
CA CYS A 48 -8.03 -2.65 -11.74
C CYS A 48 -6.73 -2.35 -12.49
N CYS A 49 -5.61 -2.15 -11.78
CA CYS A 49 -4.31 -1.86 -12.41
C CYS A 49 -3.75 -3.09 -13.16
N GLU A 50 -3.96 -4.30 -12.62
CA GLU A 50 -3.58 -5.55 -13.27
C GLU A 50 -4.40 -5.78 -14.56
N ALA A 51 -5.71 -5.52 -14.53
CA ALA A 51 -6.57 -5.57 -15.71
C ALA A 51 -6.17 -4.53 -16.77
N ASP A 52 -5.84 -3.30 -16.37
CA ASP A 52 -5.30 -2.26 -17.27
C ASP A 52 -3.99 -2.69 -17.93
N HIS A 53 -3.09 -3.36 -17.21
CA HIS A 53 -1.85 -3.88 -17.77
C HIS A 53 -2.11 -4.97 -18.81
N ARG A 54 -2.87 -6.01 -18.43
CA ARG A 54 -3.13 -7.18 -19.28
C ARG A 54 -4.07 -6.90 -20.45
N GLY A 55 -4.88 -5.85 -20.36
CA GLY A 55 -5.77 -5.43 -21.46
C GLY A 55 -5.04 -4.80 -22.66
N ARG A 56 -3.74 -4.54 -22.55
CA ARG A 56 -2.92 -4.03 -23.65
C ARG A 56 -2.45 -5.20 -24.52
N LEU A 57 -2.58 -5.03 -25.84
CA LEU A 57 -2.19 -6.03 -26.84
C LEU A 57 -0.76 -6.54 -26.59
N GLY A 58 -0.62 -7.86 -26.47
CA GLY A 58 0.66 -8.53 -26.25
C GLY A 58 1.14 -8.58 -24.79
N LEU A 59 0.34 -8.11 -23.83
CA LEU A 59 0.64 -8.18 -22.39
C LEU A 59 -0.30 -9.12 -21.63
N GLU A 60 -1.15 -9.89 -22.31
CA GLU A 60 -2.24 -10.67 -21.71
C GLU A 60 -1.74 -11.68 -20.67
N GLN A 61 -0.54 -12.23 -20.90
CA GLN A 61 0.11 -13.22 -20.03
C GLN A 61 1.30 -12.65 -19.26
N ASN A 62 1.57 -11.35 -19.37
CA ASN A 62 2.72 -10.76 -18.70
C ASN A 62 2.49 -10.75 -17.18
N PRO A 63 3.53 -11.12 -16.39
CA PRO A 63 3.47 -11.02 -14.94
C PRO A 63 3.23 -9.58 -14.50
N TYR A 64 2.41 -9.40 -13.46
CA TYR A 64 2.14 -8.11 -12.83
C TYR A 64 2.63 -8.09 -11.37
N PRO A 65 3.96 -8.09 -11.13
CA PRO A 65 4.54 -8.21 -9.79
C PRO A 65 4.17 -7.05 -8.84
N GLN A 66 3.69 -5.93 -9.39
CA GLN A 66 3.24 -4.76 -8.65
C GLN A 66 2.19 -5.10 -7.59
N ARG A 67 1.28 -6.03 -7.91
CA ARG A 67 0.26 -6.53 -6.98
C ARG A 67 0.91 -7.12 -5.73
N ASP A 68 1.81 -8.06 -5.92
CA ASP A 68 2.46 -8.75 -4.80
C ASP A 68 3.36 -7.81 -3.98
N ILE A 69 4.01 -6.84 -4.64
CA ILE A 69 4.82 -5.82 -3.95
C ILE A 69 3.96 -5.04 -2.95
N PHE A 70 2.78 -4.57 -3.37
CA PHE A 70 1.88 -3.83 -2.48
C PHE A 70 1.24 -4.71 -1.41
N LEU A 71 0.88 -5.96 -1.73
CA LEU A 71 0.36 -6.90 -0.75
C LEU A 71 1.40 -7.23 0.34
N ARG A 72 2.67 -7.42 -0.04
CA ARG A 72 3.77 -7.62 0.93
C ARG A 72 3.96 -6.39 1.81
N ALA A 73 3.99 -5.20 1.22
CA ALA A 73 4.12 -3.95 1.97
C ALA A 73 2.95 -3.77 2.96
N TYR A 74 1.72 -4.02 2.53
CA TYR A 74 0.54 -3.95 3.40
C TYR A 74 0.63 -4.93 4.55
N ARG A 75 0.92 -6.21 4.28
CA ARG A 75 1.05 -7.25 5.32
C ARG A 75 2.16 -6.92 6.31
N ALA A 76 3.29 -6.37 5.85
CA ALA A 76 4.39 -5.97 6.73
C ALA A 76 3.98 -4.81 7.64
N ALA A 77 3.35 -3.77 7.10
CA ALA A 77 2.88 -2.64 7.87
C ALA A 77 1.72 -2.98 8.83
N LEU A 78 0.87 -3.94 8.46
CA LEU A 78 -0.26 -4.39 9.29
C LEU A 78 0.22 -5.08 10.59
N LYS A 79 1.39 -5.72 10.57
CA LYS A 79 1.99 -6.37 11.74
C LYS A 79 2.50 -5.39 12.80
N VAL A 80 2.59 -4.10 12.49
CA VAL A 80 3.04 -3.09 13.45
C VAL A 80 1.91 -2.76 14.42
N ASP A 81 2.10 -3.17 15.67
CA ASP A 81 1.14 -2.99 16.74
C ASP A 81 1.21 -1.57 17.34
N VAL A 82 0.07 -0.89 17.37
CA VAL A 82 -0.08 0.44 17.98
C VAL A 82 0.10 0.39 19.51
N GLN A 83 -0.23 -0.73 20.16
CA GLN A 83 -0.05 -0.86 21.61
C GLN A 83 1.43 -0.85 21.99
N GLN A 84 2.31 -1.42 21.15
CA GLN A 84 3.76 -1.33 21.34
C GLN A 84 4.32 0.08 21.12
N VAL A 85 3.63 0.92 20.34
CA VAL A 85 3.98 2.34 20.20
C VAL A 85 3.60 3.09 21.47
N ILE A 86 2.40 2.86 21.99
CA ILE A 86 1.92 3.46 23.24
C ILE A 86 2.79 3.03 24.43
N ALA A 87 3.09 1.73 24.54
CA ALA A 87 3.94 1.18 25.60
C ALA A 87 5.38 1.72 25.56
N ALA A 88 5.85 2.16 24.39
CA ALA A 88 7.14 2.83 24.24
C ALA A 88 7.12 4.32 24.66
N GLY A 89 6.01 4.80 25.24
CA GLY A 89 5.89 6.15 25.81
C GLY A 89 5.41 7.23 24.84
N PHE A 90 5.05 6.88 23.61
CA PHE A 90 4.52 7.86 22.64
C PHE A 90 3.06 8.19 22.95
N SER A 91 2.68 9.46 22.83
CA SER A 91 1.32 9.93 23.15
C SER A 91 0.77 10.93 22.13
N GLY A 92 -0.55 11.06 22.07
CA GLY A 92 -1.25 12.00 21.18
C GLY A 92 -0.83 11.84 19.71
N LYS A 93 -0.44 12.95 19.09
CA LYS A 93 0.02 12.98 17.68
C LYS A 93 1.25 12.08 17.45
N GLN A 94 2.11 11.94 18.44
CA GLN A 94 3.37 11.19 18.31
C GLN A 94 3.13 9.70 18.08
N ILE A 95 1.99 9.15 18.53
CA ILE A 95 1.63 7.75 18.27
C ILE A 95 1.56 7.50 16.77
N ARG A 96 0.90 8.40 16.03
CA ARG A 96 0.75 8.25 14.58
C ARG A 96 2.10 8.39 13.87
N ASP A 97 2.87 9.41 14.23
CA ASP A 97 4.17 9.67 13.61
C ASP A 97 5.13 8.49 13.82
N GLU A 98 5.13 7.90 15.02
CA GLU A 98 5.95 6.74 15.34
C GLU A 98 5.42 5.45 14.72
N LEU A 99 4.10 5.25 14.71
CA LEU A 99 3.48 4.10 14.04
C LEU A 99 3.82 4.08 12.55
N ASP A 100 3.75 5.24 11.88
CA ASP A 100 4.11 5.35 10.47
C ASP A 100 5.61 5.08 10.26
N LYS A 101 6.51 5.59 11.10
CA LYS A 101 7.95 5.26 11.05
C LYS A 101 8.20 3.75 11.17
N ARG A 102 7.59 3.09 12.15
CA ARG A 102 7.75 1.65 12.35
C ARG A 102 7.18 0.84 11.19
N ARG A 103 6.06 1.28 10.60
CA ARG A 103 5.50 0.69 9.37
C ARG A 103 6.42 0.85 8.17
N VAL A 104 7.04 2.02 7.98
CA VAL A 104 8.04 2.23 6.93
C VAL A 104 9.20 1.26 7.09
N HIS A 105 9.72 1.09 8.32
CA HIS A 105 10.78 0.14 8.60
C HIS A 105 10.36 -1.31 8.35
N ALA A 106 9.14 -1.70 8.75
CA ALA A 106 8.60 -3.03 8.47
C ALA A 106 8.48 -3.29 6.96
N ILE A 107 8.01 -2.30 6.18
CA ILE A 107 7.94 -2.41 4.71
C ILE A 107 9.33 -2.54 4.09
N GLN A 108 10.32 -1.79 4.57
CA GLN A 108 11.70 -1.86 4.08
C GLN A 108 12.30 -3.26 4.26
N ASN A 109 12.00 -3.93 5.38
CA ASN A 109 12.55 -5.25 5.70
C ASN A 109 11.76 -6.42 5.10
N ALA A 110 10.63 -6.15 4.46
CA ALA A 110 9.82 -7.16 3.76
C ALA A 110 10.11 -7.23 2.25
N GLY A 111 11.07 -6.43 1.78
CA GLY A 111 11.52 -6.32 0.40
C GLY A 111 12.54 -7.37 0.01
#